data_AF-A0A644U090-F1
#
_entry.id   AF-A0A644U090-F1
#
_cell.length_a   1.000
_cell.length_b   1.000
_cell.length_c   1.000
_cell.angle_alpha   90.00
_cell.angle_beta   90.00
_cell.angle_gamma   90.00
#
_symmetry.space_group_name_H-M   'P 1'
#
loop_
_entity.id
_entity.type
_entity.pdbx_description
1 polymer ?
#
loop_
_entity_poly.entity_id
_entity_poly.type
_entity_poly.pdbx_seq_one_letter_code
_entity_poly.pdbx_strand_id
1 'polypeptide(L)'
;MDNPRYIPNAEEMKRLSAFLKIRSIPELEKQTVSYIEKVTGKSWNDETVLEKIRNAVLAQKESYWKEGGKKSVSYKGAYSVLGYMAYQMPGYVQEFTEFFAGLVTSGLIRKHVKILDIGSGPGTVSIGIGRVLSCLDDMTAEITSVEYFETHIEAYQAVVPAFLANAGGKVTANKPLALDITKDIPEGEFDLIVCSNVINEMSGLDPEQKADLVLALSKRLVSDGNLVILEPADLTNASMLRDLSRDVKRKGLTIYAPCNDLRGVYCTVSPCWSFRSYADIKPTELMFALGGADEKFRFVNTDVKFSYAVLRTDGHRKCGYKVPAEAKRARLSQLKKHLEKRIHITVSVMSADIGDSKNYLFLVCDGTGTTPTYLALPAFHRTPEHEALLTASYGSVVAVDSVLVRFNKQQNAYNLLMGRESFTRMIAGTPTGNKAPDKIALLKEKYGKKPSPNYRGKKTGKPANKR
;
A
#
# COMPACT_ATOMS: atom_id res chain seq x y z
N MET A 1 25.51 1.87 -23.21
CA MET A 1 24.78 2.23 -21.97
C MET A 1 25.05 1.11 -21.00
N ASP A 2 25.91 1.35 -20.03
CA ASP A 2 26.58 0.26 -19.30
C ASP A 2 25.70 -0.36 -18.20
N ASN A 3 24.47 0.14 -18.02
CA ASN A 3 23.50 -0.38 -17.06
C ASN A 3 22.05 -0.29 -17.62
N PRO A 4 21.58 -1.30 -18.39
CA PRO A 4 20.27 -1.28 -19.02
C PRO A 4 19.12 -1.46 -18.02
N ARG A 5 17.89 -1.16 -18.45
CA ARG A 5 16.68 -1.54 -17.71
C ARG A 5 16.60 -3.07 -17.59
N TYR A 6 16.21 -3.54 -16.41
CA TYR A 6 15.97 -4.95 -16.18
C TYR A 6 14.56 -5.32 -16.63
N ILE A 7 14.46 -6.36 -17.47
CA ILE A 7 13.19 -6.96 -17.87
C ILE A 7 13.33 -8.44 -17.55
N PRO A 8 12.61 -8.96 -16.54
CA PRO A 8 12.68 -10.37 -16.21
C PRO A 8 12.24 -11.24 -17.40
N ASN A 9 12.96 -12.32 -17.65
CA ASN A 9 12.60 -13.29 -18.67
C ASN A 9 11.37 -14.12 -18.23
N ALA A 10 10.83 -14.96 -19.12
CA ALA A 10 9.62 -15.74 -18.84
C ALA A 10 9.77 -16.69 -17.63
N GLU A 11 10.95 -17.27 -17.42
CA GLU A 11 11.23 -18.18 -16.31
C GLU A 11 11.36 -17.44 -14.97
N GLU A 12 12.05 -16.31 -14.96
CA GLU A 12 12.12 -15.38 -13.82
C GLU A 12 10.73 -14.87 -13.45
N MET A 13 9.91 -14.48 -14.43
CA MET A 13 8.52 -14.06 -14.21
C MET A 13 7.69 -15.17 -13.57
N LYS A 14 7.88 -16.44 -13.99
CA LYS A 14 7.20 -17.60 -13.40
C LYS A 14 7.65 -17.83 -11.96
N ARG A 15 8.96 -17.78 -11.68
CA ARG A 15 9.54 -17.93 -10.34
C ARG A 15 9.07 -16.82 -9.40
N LEU A 16 9.17 -15.56 -9.82
CA LEU A 16 8.71 -14.41 -9.05
C LEU A 16 7.19 -14.49 -8.77
N SER A 17 6.39 -14.83 -9.76
CA SER A 17 4.93 -14.97 -9.59
C SER A 17 4.56 -16.11 -8.63
N ALA A 18 5.30 -17.21 -8.65
CA ALA A 18 5.12 -18.30 -7.69
C ALA A 18 5.57 -17.87 -6.28
N PHE A 19 6.69 -17.15 -6.18
CA PHE A 19 7.24 -16.65 -4.92
C PHE A 19 6.31 -15.65 -4.22
N LEU A 20 5.71 -14.68 -4.94
CA LEU A 20 4.81 -13.68 -4.35
C LEU A 20 3.52 -14.29 -3.76
N LYS A 21 3.13 -15.51 -4.19
CA LYS A 21 2.04 -16.28 -3.58
C LYS A 21 2.41 -16.87 -2.22
N ILE A 22 3.70 -16.97 -1.90
CA ILE A 22 4.18 -17.41 -0.60
C ILE A 22 4.01 -16.25 0.39
N ARG A 23 3.01 -16.38 1.26
CA ARG A 23 2.59 -15.34 2.20
C ARG A 23 3.30 -15.42 3.57
N SER A 24 4.17 -16.40 3.79
CA SER A 24 4.96 -16.56 5.02
C SER A 24 6.38 -16.03 4.85
N ILE A 25 6.97 -15.49 5.92
CA ILE A 25 8.35 -14.98 5.94
C ILE A 25 9.15 -15.60 7.10
N PRO A 26 9.38 -16.92 7.09
CA PRO A 26 10.01 -17.61 8.22
C PRO A 26 11.42 -17.10 8.52
N GLU A 27 12.19 -16.73 7.50
CA GLU A 27 13.54 -16.19 7.71
C GLU A 27 13.52 -14.84 8.43
N LEU A 28 12.54 -13.96 8.17
CA LEU A 28 12.40 -12.71 8.92
C LEU A 28 12.04 -12.99 10.37
N GLU A 29 11.10 -13.90 10.62
CA GLU A 29 10.71 -14.27 11.97
C GLU A 29 11.90 -14.85 12.77
N LYS A 30 12.70 -15.71 12.14
CA LYS A 30 13.92 -16.25 12.74
C LYS A 30 14.90 -15.15 13.15
N GLN A 31 15.17 -14.18 12.27
CA GLN A 31 16.08 -13.07 12.58
C GLN A 31 15.51 -12.15 13.66
N THR A 32 14.20 -11.88 13.63
CA THR A 32 13.51 -11.10 14.67
C THR A 32 13.58 -11.78 16.03
N VAL A 33 13.30 -13.08 16.10
CA VAL A 33 13.40 -13.87 17.33
C VAL A 33 14.83 -13.86 17.87
N SER A 34 15.83 -14.11 17.02
CA SER A 34 17.24 -14.07 17.44
C SER A 34 17.63 -12.69 17.97
N TYR A 35 17.14 -11.61 17.37
CA TYR A 35 17.36 -10.25 17.85
C TYR A 35 16.67 -9.98 19.19
N ILE A 36 15.43 -10.45 19.38
CA ILE A 36 14.73 -10.37 20.67
C ILE A 36 15.57 -11.05 21.77
N GLU A 37 16.06 -12.25 21.52
CA GLU A 37 16.85 -13.01 22.50
C GLU A 37 18.17 -12.30 22.83
N LYS A 38 18.85 -11.77 21.81
CA LYS A 38 20.08 -10.99 21.96
C LYS A 38 19.86 -9.75 22.84
N VAL A 39 18.82 -8.97 22.56
CA VAL A 39 18.52 -7.70 23.26
C VAL A 39 18.03 -7.95 24.68
N THR A 40 17.27 -9.01 24.90
CA THR A 40 16.63 -9.26 26.21
C THR A 40 17.43 -10.19 27.11
N GLY A 41 18.38 -10.96 26.57
CA GLY A 41 19.11 -12.00 27.29
C GLY A 41 18.24 -13.19 27.72
N LYS A 42 17.03 -13.30 27.17
CA LYS A 42 16.03 -14.32 27.50
C LYS A 42 15.51 -14.98 26.23
N SER A 43 14.92 -16.17 26.38
CA SER A 43 14.16 -16.79 25.29
C SER A 43 13.04 -15.85 24.81
N TRP A 44 12.80 -15.80 23.50
CA TRP A 44 11.79 -14.92 22.91
C TRP A 44 10.36 -15.20 23.41
N ASN A 45 10.10 -16.43 23.84
CA ASN A 45 8.82 -16.89 24.38
C ASN A 45 8.72 -16.78 25.92
N ASP A 46 9.69 -16.12 26.58
CA ASP A 46 9.57 -15.76 28.00
C ASP A 46 8.38 -14.80 28.18
N GLU A 47 7.50 -15.11 29.12
CA GLU A 47 6.25 -14.37 29.31
C GLU A 47 6.48 -12.89 29.66
N THR A 48 7.56 -12.56 30.38
CA THR A 48 7.91 -11.16 30.69
C THR A 48 8.36 -10.41 29.43
N VAL A 49 9.05 -11.09 28.51
CA VAL A 49 9.44 -10.52 27.22
C VAL A 49 8.19 -10.26 26.37
N LEU A 50 7.32 -11.27 26.22
CA LEU A 50 6.07 -11.16 25.47
C LEU A 50 5.16 -10.06 26.01
N GLU A 51 5.03 -9.93 27.34
CA GLU A 51 4.23 -8.88 27.97
C GLU A 51 4.76 -7.47 27.64
N LYS A 52 6.08 -7.26 27.68
CA LYS A 52 6.68 -5.98 27.34
C LYS A 52 6.52 -5.64 25.85
N ILE A 53 6.64 -6.63 24.97
CA ILE A 53 6.37 -6.45 23.53
C ILE A 53 4.88 -6.13 23.31
N ARG A 54 3.95 -6.84 23.97
CA ARG A 54 2.51 -6.52 23.92
C ARG A 54 2.24 -5.08 24.32
N ASN A 55 2.79 -4.63 25.44
CA ASN A 55 2.61 -3.27 25.93
C ASN A 55 3.14 -2.23 24.93
N ALA A 56 4.27 -2.52 24.27
CA ALA A 56 4.80 -1.67 23.21
C ALA A 56 3.86 -1.60 21.99
N VAL A 57 3.31 -2.74 21.55
CA VAL A 57 2.33 -2.78 20.45
C VAL A 57 1.05 -2.04 20.82
N LEU A 58 0.56 -2.17 22.06
CA LEU A 58 -0.62 -1.45 22.53
C LEU A 58 -0.38 0.05 22.58
N ALA A 59 0.76 0.51 23.10
CA ALA A 59 1.14 1.91 23.12
C ALA A 59 1.23 2.50 21.69
N GLN A 60 1.79 1.74 20.75
CA GLN A 60 1.81 2.12 19.33
C GLN A 60 0.38 2.25 18.79
N LYS A 61 -0.48 1.24 18.98
CA LYS A 61 -1.89 1.29 18.55
C LYS A 61 -2.64 2.48 19.15
N GLU A 62 -2.51 2.75 20.44
CA GLU A 62 -3.18 3.90 21.08
C GLU A 62 -2.71 5.23 20.49
N SER A 63 -1.43 5.36 20.14
CA SER A 63 -0.90 6.55 19.46
C SER A 63 -1.49 6.73 18.06
N TYR A 64 -1.86 5.64 17.37
CA TYR A 64 -2.57 5.68 16.09
C TYR A 64 -4.02 6.19 16.23
N TRP A 65 -4.71 5.89 17.33
CA TRP A 65 -6.12 6.29 17.55
C TRP A 65 -6.30 7.70 18.09
N LYS A 66 -5.25 8.34 18.63
CA LYS A 66 -5.30 9.75 19.07
C LYS A 66 -5.11 10.68 17.87
N GLU A 67 -6.16 10.85 17.07
CA GLU A 67 -6.22 11.88 16.02
C GLU A 67 -5.96 13.28 16.60
N GLY A 68 -5.02 14.02 16.01
CA GLY A 68 -4.82 15.46 16.29
C GLY A 68 -3.99 15.84 17.52
N GLY A 69 -3.53 14.88 18.34
CA GLY A 69 -2.53 15.15 19.38
C GLY A 69 -1.12 15.21 18.80
N LYS A 70 -0.22 16.04 19.35
CA LYS A 70 1.22 16.00 19.01
C LYS A 70 1.70 14.54 19.09
N LYS A 71 2.06 13.95 17.94
CA LYS A 71 2.66 12.62 17.86
C LYS A 71 4.02 12.67 18.55
N SER A 72 4.08 12.42 19.85
CA SER A 72 5.32 12.17 20.57
C SER A 72 5.41 10.68 20.89
N VAL A 73 5.50 9.84 19.86
CA VAL A 73 6.00 8.47 20.08
C VAL A 73 7.50 8.63 20.23
N SER A 74 7.97 8.75 21.47
CA SER A 74 9.39 8.67 21.72
C SER A 74 9.78 7.21 21.51
N TYR A 75 10.37 6.88 20.35
CA TYR A 75 11.00 5.58 20.05
C TYR A 75 12.23 5.32 20.94
N LYS A 76 12.09 5.48 22.26
CA LYS A 76 13.21 5.59 23.21
C LYS A 76 13.56 4.28 23.93
N GLY A 77 12.88 3.18 23.63
CA GLY A 77 13.16 1.88 24.24
C GLY A 77 13.24 0.77 23.21
N ALA A 78 14.16 -0.18 23.44
CA ALA A 78 14.34 -1.34 22.59
C ALA A 78 13.02 -2.09 22.31
N TYR A 79 12.13 -2.20 23.31
CA TYR A 79 10.81 -2.83 23.16
C TYR A 79 9.88 -2.14 22.15
N SER A 80 10.03 -0.85 21.86
CA SER A 80 9.27 -0.20 20.78
C SER A 80 9.66 -0.78 19.42
N VAL A 81 10.97 -0.94 19.18
CA VAL A 81 11.49 -1.54 17.96
C VAL A 81 11.10 -3.02 17.90
N LEU A 82 11.21 -3.77 19.00
CA LEU A 82 10.77 -5.17 19.06
C LEU A 82 9.25 -5.31 18.79
N GLY A 83 8.43 -4.42 19.34
CA GLY A 83 6.99 -4.35 19.06
C GLY A 83 6.69 -4.10 17.59
N TYR A 84 7.39 -3.16 16.98
CA TYR A 84 7.27 -2.90 15.54
C TYR A 84 7.70 -4.11 14.70
N MET A 85 8.83 -4.72 15.03
CA MET A 85 9.36 -5.90 14.32
C MET A 85 8.44 -7.11 14.44
N ALA A 86 7.80 -7.30 15.59
CA ALA A 86 6.86 -8.39 15.83
C ALA A 86 5.49 -8.17 15.15
N TYR A 87 5.02 -6.92 15.08
CA TYR A 87 3.63 -6.61 14.71
C TYR A 87 3.47 -5.94 13.34
N GLN A 88 4.33 -5.00 12.94
CA GLN A 88 4.19 -4.21 11.71
C GLN A 88 5.11 -4.70 10.59
N MET A 89 6.38 -4.96 10.93
CA MET A 89 7.43 -5.26 9.96
C MET A 89 7.11 -6.42 9.00
N PRO A 90 6.48 -7.54 9.42
CA PRO A 90 6.18 -8.63 8.49
C PRO A 90 5.23 -8.21 7.36
N GLY A 91 4.20 -7.43 7.69
CA GLY A 91 3.28 -6.86 6.70
C GLY A 91 3.99 -5.89 5.78
N TYR A 92 4.75 -4.94 6.33
CA TYR A 92 5.47 -3.93 5.55
C TYR A 92 6.57 -4.51 4.66
N VAL A 93 7.26 -5.58 5.08
CA VAL A 93 8.20 -6.30 4.21
C VAL A 93 7.47 -6.89 3.01
N GLN A 94 6.29 -7.48 3.23
CA GLN A 94 5.50 -8.00 2.12
C GLN A 94 4.95 -6.90 1.22
N GLU A 95 4.49 -5.78 1.78
CA GLU A 95 4.04 -4.61 1.02
C GLU A 95 5.13 -4.10 0.09
N PHE A 96 6.33 -3.90 0.62
CA PHE A 96 7.45 -3.40 -0.16
C PHE A 96 7.95 -4.44 -1.18
N THR A 97 7.95 -5.73 -0.82
CA THR A 97 8.28 -6.83 -1.76
C THR A 97 7.36 -6.79 -2.99
N GLU A 98 6.04 -6.70 -2.77
CA GLU A 98 5.04 -6.61 -3.85
C GLU A 98 5.19 -5.32 -4.68
N PHE A 99 5.47 -4.21 -4.01
CA PHE A 99 5.68 -2.93 -4.67
C PHE A 99 6.91 -2.95 -5.57
N PHE A 100 8.06 -3.38 -5.04
CA PHE A 100 9.32 -3.41 -5.76
C PHE A 100 9.30 -4.42 -6.91
N ALA A 101 8.69 -5.60 -6.72
CA ALA A 101 8.42 -6.54 -7.81
C ALA A 101 7.59 -5.88 -8.93
N GLY A 102 6.62 -5.03 -8.59
CA GLY A 102 5.86 -4.23 -9.54
C GLY A 102 6.71 -3.24 -10.34
N LEU A 103 7.72 -2.60 -9.72
CA LEU A 103 8.64 -1.71 -10.42
C LEU A 103 9.55 -2.49 -11.40
N VAL A 104 10.11 -3.60 -10.95
CA VAL A 104 10.98 -4.47 -11.77
C VAL A 104 10.22 -5.00 -12.99
N THR A 105 9.03 -5.58 -12.77
CA THR A 105 8.20 -6.15 -13.86
C THR A 105 7.62 -5.09 -14.80
N SER A 106 7.62 -3.81 -14.39
CA SER A 106 7.28 -2.68 -15.26
C SER A 106 8.49 -2.12 -16.03
N GLY A 107 9.68 -2.70 -15.89
CA GLY A 107 10.90 -2.22 -16.55
C GLY A 107 11.42 -0.88 -16.01
N LEU A 108 11.03 -0.49 -14.79
CA LEU A 108 11.40 0.80 -14.19
C LEU A 108 12.71 0.79 -13.44
N ILE A 109 13.35 -0.37 -13.29
CA ILE A 109 14.58 -0.54 -12.50
C ILE A 109 15.70 -1.02 -13.42
N ARG A 110 16.93 -0.61 -13.13
CA ARG A 110 18.13 -1.03 -13.88
C ARG A 110 18.66 -2.37 -13.39
N LYS A 111 19.51 -3.01 -14.19
CA LYS A 111 20.16 -4.28 -13.85
C LYS A 111 21.01 -4.19 -12.57
N HIS A 112 21.75 -3.09 -12.42
CA HIS A 112 22.50 -2.76 -11.21
C HIS A 112 21.89 -1.51 -10.60
N VAL A 113 21.04 -1.66 -9.58
CA VAL A 113 20.26 -0.54 -9.04
C VAL A 113 20.97 0.10 -7.84
N LYS A 114 21.16 1.42 -7.90
CA LYS A 114 21.58 2.23 -6.73
C LYS A 114 20.36 2.81 -6.02
N ILE A 115 20.23 2.52 -4.74
CA ILE A 115 19.05 2.81 -3.94
C ILE A 115 19.41 3.68 -2.75
N LEU A 116 18.66 4.76 -2.54
CA LEU A 116 18.66 5.52 -1.30
C LEU A 116 17.39 5.18 -0.51
N ASP A 117 17.54 4.55 0.64
CA ASP A 117 16.45 4.14 1.53
C ASP A 117 16.36 5.10 2.72
N ILE A 118 15.37 5.98 2.71
CA ILE A 118 15.17 7.00 3.74
C ILE A 118 14.28 6.45 4.84
N GLY A 119 14.76 6.56 6.09
CA GLY A 119 14.09 6.03 7.29
C GLY A 119 14.02 4.51 7.22
N SER A 120 15.17 3.86 7.07
CA SER A 120 15.26 2.43 6.82
C SER A 120 14.65 1.56 7.93
N GLY A 121 14.49 2.11 9.14
CA GLY A 121 14.02 1.39 10.30
C GLY A 121 14.87 0.14 10.54
N PRO A 122 14.26 -1.01 10.89
CA PRO A 122 14.97 -2.28 11.03
C PRO A 122 15.24 -2.99 9.68
N GLY A 123 15.01 -2.33 8.53
CA GLY A 123 15.42 -2.83 7.22
C GLY A 123 14.32 -3.41 6.33
N THR A 124 13.07 -2.92 6.46
CA THR A 124 11.93 -3.37 5.64
C THR A 124 12.23 -3.34 4.14
N VAL A 125 12.81 -2.22 3.67
CA VAL A 125 13.12 -1.98 2.25
C VAL A 125 14.21 -2.92 1.76
N SER A 126 15.34 -2.98 2.48
CA SER A 126 16.47 -3.86 2.14
C SER A 126 16.06 -5.33 2.05
N ILE A 127 15.27 -5.80 3.01
CA ILE A 127 14.75 -7.18 3.03
C ILE A 127 13.79 -7.41 1.85
N GLY A 128 12.88 -6.48 1.58
CA GLY A 128 11.96 -6.59 0.44
C GLY A 128 12.68 -6.65 -0.92
N ILE A 129 13.75 -5.87 -1.10
CA ILE A 129 14.61 -5.94 -2.31
C ILE A 129 15.31 -7.30 -2.39
N GLY A 130 15.96 -7.75 -1.30
CA GLY A 130 16.64 -9.04 -1.26
C GLY A 130 15.71 -10.21 -1.60
N ARG A 131 14.48 -10.15 -1.11
CA ARG A 131 13.43 -11.13 -1.45
C ARG A 131 13.16 -11.19 -2.96
N VAL A 132 12.97 -10.04 -3.61
CA VAL A 132 12.71 -10.00 -5.06
C VAL A 132 13.94 -10.47 -5.85
N LEU A 133 15.13 -9.99 -5.50
CA LEU A 133 16.37 -10.34 -6.21
C LEU A 133 16.75 -11.83 -6.07
N SER A 134 16.31 -12.52 -5.02
CA SER A 134 16.48 -13.98 -4.93
C SER A 134 15.76 -14.75 -6.06
N CYS A 135 14.77 -14.13 -6.71
CA CYS A 135 14.01 -14.68 -7.84
C CYS A 135 14.53 -14.24 -9.21
N LEU A 136 15.57 -13.42 -9.28
CA LEU A 136 16.11 -12.84 -10.52
C LEU A 136 17.57 -13.22 -10.67
N ASP A 137 18.05 -13.49 -11.87
CA ASP A 137 19.35 -14.14 -12.06
C ASP A 137 20.52 -13.15 -12.01
N ASP A 138 20.46 -12.07 -12.79
CA ASP A 138 21.60 -11.18 -12.98
C ASP A 138 21.42 -9.76 -12.38
N MET A 139 20.35 -9.56 -11.61
CA MET A 139 20.07 -8.25 -11.01
C MET A 139 20.82 -8.10 -9.68
N THR A 140 21.44 -6.94 -9.46
CA THR A 140 22.08 -6.58 -8.18
C THR A 140 21.59 -5.23 -7.67
N ALA A 141 21.70 -5.02 -6.35
CA ALA A 141 21.33 -3.76 -5.72
C ALA A 141 22.41 -3.28 -4.74
N GLU A 142 22.66 -1.97 -4.74
CA GLU A 142 23.46 -1.27 -3.74
C GLU A 142 22.54 -0.32 -2.97
N ILE A 143 22.45 -0.48 -1.66
CA ILE A 143 21.54 0.28 -0.81
C ILE A 143 22.33 1.18 0.14
N THR A 144 22.12 2.48 0.00
CA THR A 144 22.46 3.50 1.00
C THR A 144 21.24 3.73 1.88
N SER A 145 21.27 3.23 3.11
CA SER A 145 20.19 3.44 4.08
C SER A 145 20.47 4.63 4.98
N VAL A 146 19.44 5.40 5.31
CA VAL A 146 19.48 6.53 6.25
C VAL A 146 18.48 6.26 7.37
N GLU A 147 18.91 6.45 8.61
CA GLU A 147 18.05 6.29 9.79
C GLU A 147 18.44 7.29 10.88
N TYR A 148 17.45 7.84 11.57
CA TYR A 148 17.67 8.84 12.61
C TYR A 148 17.87 8.22 13.99
N PHE A 149 17.19 7.11 14.27
CA PHE A 149 17.18 6.49 15.59
C PHE A 149 18.18 5.34 15.71
N GLU A 150 19.16 5.46 16.61
CA GLU A 150 20.19 4.44 16.84
C GLU A 150 19.61 3.05 17.14
N THR A 151 18.48 2.97 17.85
CA THR A 151 17.80 1.69 18.17
C THR A 151 17.28 0.97 16.92
N HIS A 152 16.90 1.70 15.87
CA HIS A 152 16.53 1.12 14.59
C HIS A 152 17.76 0.70 13.79
N ILE A 153 18.85 1.49 13.85
CA ILE A 153 20.14 1.15 13.24
C ILE A 153 20.68 -0.16 13.84
N GLU A 154 20.63 -0.32 15.16
CA GLU A 154 21.05 -1.55 15.85
C GLU A 154 20.23 -2.77 15.36
N ALA A 155 18.92 -2.63 15.29
CA ALA A 155 18.02 -3.68 14.80
C ALA A 155 18.30 -4.03 13.33
N TYR A 156 18.50 -3.00 12.49
CA TYR A 156 18.89 -3.17 11.08
C TYR A 156 20.17 -4.01 10.97
N GLN A 157 21.22 -3.64 11.72
CA GLN A 157 22.51 -4.34 11.70
C GLN A 157 22.42 -5.78 12.21
N ALA A 158 21.49 -6.06 13.12
CA ALA A 158 21.26 -7.42 13.62
C ALA A 158 20.53 -8.31 12.60
N VAL A 159 19.62 -7.75 11.80
CA VAL A 159 18.70 -8.53 10.95
C VAL A 159 19.13 -8.56 9.49
N VAL A 160 19.44 -7.41 8.91
CA VAL A 160 19.58 -7.26 7.45
C VAL A 160 20.77 -8.04 6.89
N PRO A 161 21.99 -7.98 7.46
CA PRO A 161 23.13 -8.70 6.89
C PRO A 161 22.90 -10.20 6.79
N ALA A 162 22.36 -10.81 7.85
CA ALA A 162 22.07 -12.24 7.89
C ALA A 162 20.96 -12.61 6.90
N PHE A 163 19.90 -11.80 6.82
CA PHE A 163 18.82 -12.02 5.86
C PHE A 163 19.33 -11.97 4.41
N LEU A 164 20.12 -10.95 4.06
CA LEU A 164 20.62 -10.75 2.69
C LEU A 164 21.62 -11.83 2.26
N ALA A 165 22.45 -12.33 3.18
CA ALA A 165 23.31 -13.48 2.92
C ALA A 165 22.48 -14.73 2.53
N ASN A 166 21.40 -14.99 3.28
CA ASN A 166 20.48 -16.11 2.99
C ASN A 166 19.64 -15.88 1.72
N ALA A 167 19.44 -14.62 1.31
CA ALA A 167 18.74 -14.24 0.08
C ALA A 167 19.63 -14.29 -1.20
N GLY A 168 20.84 -14.85 -1.11
CA GLY A 168 21.73 -15.06 -2.24
C GLY A 168 22.76 -13.95 -2.49
N GLY A 169 22.90 -12.98 -1.57
CA GLY A 169 24.03 -12.03 -1.57
C GLY A 169 24.04 -11.03 -2.74
N LYS A 170 22.92 -10.86 -3.47
CA LYS A 170 22.81 -9.94 -4.61
C LYS A 170 22.58 -8.48 -4.21
N VAL A 171 22.43 -8.22 -2.91
CA VAL A 171 22.18 -6.90 -2.34
C VAL A 171 23.34 -6.55 -1.41
N THR A 172 24.00 -5.44 -1.71
CA THR A 172 24.97 -4.82 -0.81
C THR A 172 24.26 -3.74 -0.02
N ALA A 173 24.14 -3.92 1.29
CA ALA A 173 23.54 -2.94 2.19
C ALA A 173 24.45 -2.73 3.41
N ASN A 174 25.01 -1.54 3.52
CA ASN A 174 25.92 -1.17 4.61
C ASN A 174 25.15 -0.77 5.87
N LYS A 175 25.87 -0.49 6.97
CA LYS A 175 25.28 0.13 8.16
C LYS A 175 24.54 1.42 7.75
N PRO A 176 23.28 1.62 8.19
CA PRO A 176 22.58 2.87 7.91
C PRO A 176 23.36 4.09 8.40
N LEU A 177 23.30 5.16 7.60
CA LEU A 177 23.83 6.47 7.97
C LEU A 177 22.94 7.07 9.06
N ALA A 178 23.54 7.34 10.22
CA ALA A 178 22.87 8.02 11.33
C ALA A 178 22.68 9.51 10.99
N LEU A 179 21.60 9.84 10.28
CA LEU A 179 21.40 11.14 9.65
C LEU A 179 19.95 11.62 9.78
N ASP A 180 19.80 12.92 9.99
CA ASP A 180 18.53 13.61 9.87
C ASP A 180 18.34 14.11 8.44
N ILE A 181 17.47 13.41 7.68
CA ILE A 181 17.24 13.71 6.26
C ILE A 181 16.69 15.11 6.00
N THR A 182 16.15 15.78 7.02
CA THR A 182 15.65 17.16 6.92
C THR A 182 16.79 18.19 6.91
N LYS A 183 18.00 17.79 7.32
CA LYS A 183 19.18 18.65 7.40
C LYS A 183 20.19 18.34 6.32
N ASP A 184 20.35 17.07 5.99
CA ASP A 184 21.35 16.63 5.03
C ASP A 184 20.84 15.43 4.23
N ILE A 185 21.10 15.44 2.93
CA ILE A 185 20.71 14.39 1.99
C ILE A 185 21.98 13.79 1.41
N PRO A 186 22.19 12.46 1.55
CA PRO A 186 23.38 11.80 1.03
C PRO A 186 23.69 12.20 -0.42
N GLU A 187 24.98 12.43 -0.67
CA GLU A 187 25.48 12.71 -2.01
C GLU A 187 25.41 11.48 -2.90
N GLY A 188 25.50 11.71 -4.21
CA GLY A 188 25.41 10.67 -5.24
C GLY A 188 24.15 10.76 -6.09
N GLU A 189 24.13 9.96 -7.14
CA GLU A 189 22.98 9.77 -8.01
C GLU A 189 22.39 8.37 -7.79
N PHE A 190 21.07 8.31 -7.62
CA PHE A 190 20.33 7.09 -7.32
C PHE A 190 19.33 6.76 -8.43
N ASP A 191 19.17 5.47 -8.73
CA ASP A 191 18.15 4.96 -9.64
C ASP A 191 16.77 4.92 -8.98
N LEU A 192 16.76 4.72 -7.66
CA LEU A 192 15.57 4.63 -6.83
C LEU A 192 15.81 5.32 -5.48
N ILE A 193 14.93 6.24 -5.12
CA ILE A 193 14.87 6.82 -3.76
C ILE A 193 13.57 6.34 -3.13
N VAL A 194 13.64 5.75 -1.94
CA VAL A 194 12.50 5.17 -1.23
C VAL A 194 12.23 5.95 0.05
N CYS A 195 10.99 6.37 0.24
CA CYS A 195 10.46 6.88 1.50
C CYS A 195 9.28 6.00 1.91
N SER A 196 9.50 5.01 2.77
CA SER A 196 8.46 4.05 3.17
C SER A 196 8.02 4.28 4.61
N ASN A 197 6.84 4.87 4.81
CA ASN A 197 6.28 5.21 6.13
C ASN A 197 7.13 6.23 6.92
N VAL A 198 7.65 7.25 6.22
CA VAL A 198 8.55 8.25 6.84
C VAL A 198 8.01 9.67 6.69
N ILE A 199 7.48 10.03 5.53
CA ILE A 199 7.02 11.40 5.28
C ILE A 199 5.81 11.74 6.17
N ASN A 200 4.94 10.77 6.42
CA ASN A 200 3.85 10.89 7.39
C ASN A 200 4.31 11.05 8.86
N GLU A 201 5.48 10.52 9.22
CA GLU A 201 6.05 10.58 10.58
C GLU A 201 6.74 11.91 10.88
N MET A 202 7.13 12.66 9.84
CA MET A 202 7.74 13.99 9.96
C MET A 202 6.72 15.05 10.41
N SER A 203 6.30 14.99 11.66
CA SER A 203 5.31 15.92 12.26
C SER A 203 5.85 17.33 12.49
N GLY A 204 7.18 17.50 12.47
CA GLY A 204 7.84 18.81 12.56
C GLY A 204 7.84 19.60 11.25
N LEU A 205 7.44 18.98 10.13
CA LEU A 205 7.34 19.64 8.83
C LEU A 205 5.86 19.88 8.49
N ASP A 206 5.56 21.08 8.03
CA ASP A 206 4.28 21.39 7.40
C ASP A 206 4.18 20.77 5.98
N PRO A 207 3.00 20.80 5.33
CA PRO A 207 2.83 20.22 4.00
C PRO A 207 3.76 20.78 2.93
N GLU A 208 4.10 22.07 2.97
CA GLU A 208 4.98 22.70 1.98
C GLU A 208 6.43 22.25 2.18
N GLN A 209 6.89 22.22 3.42
CA GLN A 209 8.22 21.73 3.78
C GLN A 209 8.40 20.25 3.40
N LYS A 210 7.36 19.42 3.55
CA LYS A 210 7.38 18.03 3.06
C LYS A 210 7.52 17.97 1.54
N ALA A 211 6.81 18.82 0.80
CA ALA A 211 6.94 18.89 -0.65
C ALA A 211 8.36 19.33 -1.06
N ASP A 212 8.94 20.31 -0.36
CA ASP A 212 10.30 20.80 -0.60
C ASP A 212 11.35 19.74 -0.33
N LEU A 213 11.19 18.94 0.73
CA LEU A 213 12.05 17.79 0.99
C LEU A 213 11.99 16.78 -0.16
N VAL A 214 10.79 16.43 -0.64
CA VAL A 214 10.64 15.50 -1.78
C VAL A 214 11.30 16.04 -3.05
N LEU A 215 11.20 17.35 -3.30
CA LEU A 215 11.90 18.00 -4.41
C LEU A 215 13.42 17.95 -4.23
N ALA A 216 13.93 18.22 -3.02
CA ALA A 216 15.35 18.12 -2.72
C ALA A 216 15.87 16.70 -2.95
N LEU A 217 15.13 15.68 -2.49
CA LEU A 217 15.44 14.26 -2.75
C LEU A 217 15.44 13.97 -4.26
N SER A 218 14.46 14.46 -5.03
CA SER A 218 14.38 14.21 -6.46
C SER A 218 15.60 14.73 -7.26
N LYS A 219 16.35 15.70 -6.72
CA LYS A 219 17.57 16.21 -7.34
C LYS A 219 18.75 15.23 -7.25
N ARG A 220 18.62 14.17 -6.44
CA ARG A 220 19.59 13.06 -6.34
C ARG A 220 19.23 11.89 -7.24
N LEU A 221 18.15 11.98 -8.03
CA LEU A 221 17.82 10.95 -9.01
C LEU A 221 18.67 11.11 -10.26
N VAL A 222 19.07 9.98 -10.84
CA VAL A 222 19.42 9.94 -12.27
C VAL A 222 18.22 10.41 -13.12
N SER A 223 18.49 10.89 -14.34
CA SER A 223 17.48 11.52 -15.22
C SER A 223 16.17 10.73 -15.39
N ASP A 224 16.23 9.40 -15.39
CA ASP A 224 15.09 8.50 -15.55
C ASP A 224 14.84 7.64 -14.29
N GLY A 225 15.34 8.08 -13.14
CA GLY A 225 15.18 7.43 -11.84
C GLY A 225 13.76 7.54 -11.30
N ASN A 226 13.50 6.89 -10.17
CA ASN A 226 12.20 6.90 -9.51
C ASN A 226 12.34 7.34 -8.05
N LEU A 227 11.53 8.29 -7.61
CA LEU A 227 11.32 8.56 -6.18
C LEU A 227 9.97 7.97 -5.79
N VAL A 228 9.97 7.08 -4.81
CA VAL A 228 8.77 6.37 -4.37
C VAL A 228 8.45 6.73 -2.93
N ILE A 229 7.20 7.08 -2.70
CA ILE A 229 6.67 7.34 -1.35
C ILE A 229 5.60 6.29 -1.09
N LEU A 230 5.75 5.50 -0.05
CA LEU A 230 4.77 4.55 0.44
C LEU A 230 4.30 4.98 1.81
N GLU A 231 3.00 4.91 2.04
CA GLU A 231 2.38 5.30 3.30
C GLU A 231 1.25 4.32 3.67
N PRO A 232 0.90 4.20 4.96
CA PRO A 232 -0.19 3.33 5.38
C PRO A 232 -1.51 3.66 4.65
N ALA A 233 -2.32 2.64 4.42
CA ALA A 233 -3.59 2.78 3.71
C ALA A 233 -4.75 3.28 4.59
N ASP A 234 -4.54 3.84 5.78
CA ASP A 234 -5.63 4.50 6.49
C ASP A 234 -6.05 5.82 5.80
N LEU A 235 -7.25 6.29 6.10
CA LEU A 235 -7.85 7.46 5.47
C LEU A 235 -6.95 8.70 5.54
N THR A 236 -6.33 8.93 6.69
CA THR A 236 -5.52 10.12 6.96
C THR A 236 -4.22 10.08 6.17
N ASN A 237 -3.41 9.04 6.33
CA ASN A 237 -2.13 8.92 5.65
C ASN A 237 -2.29 8.83 4.11
N ALA A 238 -3.28 8.07 3.63
CA ALA A 238 -3.58 7.98 2.20
C ALA A 238 -3.98 9.34 1.60
N SER A 239 -4.80 10.11 2.31
CA SER A 239 -5.23 11.44 1.85
C SER A 239 -4.07 12.43 1.85
N MET A 240 -3.28 12.46 2.92
CA MET A 240 -2.09 13.30 3.03
C MET A 240 -1.06 12.99 1.92
N LEU A 241 -0.85 11.71 1.58
CA LEU A 241 0.02 11.35 0.47
C LEU A 241 -0.50 11.90 -0.87
N ARG A 242 -1.82 11.99 -1.05
CA ARG A 242 -2.40 12.56 -2.28
C ARG A 242 -2.31 14.07 -2.33
N ASP A 243 -2.45 14.75 -1.18
CA ASP A 243 -2.15 16.18 -1.06
C ASP A 243 -0.70 16.45 -1.45
N LEU A 244 0.24 15.74 -0.80
CA LEU A 244 1.67 15.84 -1.11
C LEU A 244 1.97 15.56 -2.59
N SER A 245 1.39 14.50 -3.17
CA SER A 245 1.55 14.16 -4.59
C SER A 245 1.15 15.32 -5.52
N ARG A 246 0.10 16.06 -5.16
CA ARG A 246 -0.35 17.22 -5.94
C ARG A 246 0.57 18.42 -5.77
N ASP A 247 1.06 18.66 -4.56
CA ASP A 247 1.97 19.77 -4.28
C ASP A 247 3.33 19.59 -4.99
N VAL A 248 3.91 18.39 -4.93
CA VAL A 248 5.16 18.09 -5.67
C VAL A 248 4.96 18.12 -7.18
N LYS A 249 3.76 17.74 -7.68
CA LYS A 249 3.40 17.92 -9.09
C LYS A 249 3.38 19.39 -9.49
N ARG A 250 2.83 20.27 -8.64
CA ARG A 250 2.81 21.73 -8.87
C ARG A 250 4.22 22.31 -8.95
N LYS A 251 5.15 21.74 -8.17
CA LYS A 251 6.55 22.15 -8.14
C LYS A 251 7.42 21.46 -9.22
N GLY A 252 6.82 20.74 -10.17
CA GLY A 252 7.47 20.29 -11.41
C GLY A 252 7.71 18.78 -11.53
N LEU A 253 7.41 17.98 -10.50
CA LEU A 253 7.55 16.52 -10.59
C LEU A 253 6.40 15.89 -11.38
N THR A 254 6.71 14.79 -12.07
CA THR A 254 5.70 13.99 -12.74
C THR A 254 5.27 12.82 -11.86
N ILE A 255 3.97 12.69 -11.66
CA ILE A 255 3.39 11.49 -11.07
C ILE A 255 3.36 10.41 -12.16
N TYR A 256 4.25 9.41 -12.04
CA TYR A 256 4.25 8.24 -12.91
C TYR A 256 3.03 7.35 -12.60
N ALA A 257 2.76 7.12 -11.32
CA ALA A 257 1.63 6.35 -10.82
C ALA A 257 1.24 6.82 -9.40
N PRO A 258 -0.01 6.63 -8.96
CA PRO A 258 -1.13 5.98 -9.65
C PRO A 258 -2.05 6.96 -10.42
N CYS A 259 -1.84 8.28 -10.26
CA CYS A 259 -2.72 9.29 -10.84
C CYS A 259 -2.38 9.58 -12.31
N ASN A 260 -3.33 9.34 -13.23
CA ASN A 260 -3.10 9.41 -14.68
C ASN A 260 -3.39 10.76 -15.36
N ASP A 261 -3.93 11.74 -14.63
CA ASP A 261 -4.29 13.06 -15.20
C ASP A 261 -5.18 12.95 -16.46
N LEU A 262 -6.26 12.16 -16.38
CA LEU A 262 -7.06 11.76 -17.55
C LEU A 262 -7.67 12.93 -18.34
N ARG A 263 -7.86 14.09 -17.71
CA ARG A 263 -8.53 15.26 -18.28
C ARG A 263 -7.60 16.46 -18.46
N GLY A 264 -6.31 16.33 -18.13
CA GLY A 264 -5.34 17.42 -18.24
C GLY A 264 -5.64 18.59 -17.31
N VAL A 265 -6.28 18.33 -16.17
CA VAL A 265 -6.65 19.36 -15.20
C VAL A 265 -6.05 19.06 -13.84
N TYR A 266 -5.90 20.10 -13.04
CA TYR A 266 -5.43 19.97 -11.67
C TYR A 266 -6.49 19.27 -10.80
N CYS A 267 -6.09 18.20 -10.11
CA CYS A 267 -6.97 17.42 -9.25
C CYS A 267 -7.12 18.09 -7.89
N THR A 268 -8.35 18.21 -7.40
CA THR A 268 -8.67 18.82 -6.09
C THR A 268 -9.52 17.89 -5.22
N VAL A 269 -9.57 16.58 -5.51
CA VAL A 269 -10.33 15.61 -4.71
C VAL A 269 -9.71 15.49 -3.33
N SER A 270 -10.50 15.79 -2.29
CA SER A 270 -10.14 15.59 -0.88
C SER A 270 -11.38 15.26 -0.03
N PRO A 271 -11.31 14.30 0.93
CA PRO A 271 -10.19 13.37 1.13
C PRO A 271 -10.01 12.43 -0.08
N CYS A 272 -8.85 11.77 -0.19
CA CYS A 272 -8.59 10.84 -1.27
C CYS A 272 -8.01 9.54 -0.70
N TRP A 273 -8.90 8.66 -0.27
CA TRP A 273 -8.55 7.38 0.34
C TRP A 273 -8.17 6.33 -0.70
N SER A 274 -7.05 6.58 -1.38
CA SER A 274 -6.59 5.76 -2.50
C SER A 274 -5.42 4.85 -2.11
N PHE A 275 -5.55 3.56 -2.33
CA PHE A 275 -4.56 2.57 -1.93
C PHE A 275 -4.63 1.30 -2.77
N ARG A 276 -3.60 0.48 -2.66
CA ARG A 276 -3.56 -0.88 -3.20
C ARG A 276 -3.67 -1.88 -2.06
N SER A 277 -4.24 -3.05 -2.34
CA SER A 277 -4.26 -4.19 -1.42
C SER A 277 -3.80 -5.46 -2.14
N TYR A 278 -3.20 -6.37 -1.40
CA TYR A 278 -2.83 -7.72 -1.82
C TYR A 278 -3.45 -8.75 -0.86
N ALA A 279 -3.20 -10.03 -1.10
CA ALA A 279 -3.59 -11.08 -0.16
C ALA A 279 -2.91 -10.85 1.20
N ASP A 280 -3.51 -11.35 2.28
CA ASP A 280 -2.91 -11.24 3.60
C ASP A 280 -1.60 -12.03 3.71
N ILE A 281 -0.71 -11.63 4.62
CA ILE A 281 0.40 -12.50 5.03
C ILE A 281 -0.14 -13.67 5.87
N LYS A 282 0.61 -14.77 5.94
CA LYS A 282 0.39 -15.76 6.99
C LYS A 282 0.89 -15.15 8.31
N PRO A 283 0.08 -15.17 9.39
CA PRO A 283 0.55 -14.74 10.70
C PRO A 283 1.81 -15.50 11.10
N THR A 284 2.69 -14.82 11.81
CA THR A 284 3.91 -15.41 12.36
C THR A 284 3.61 -16.11 13.70
N GLU A 285 4.46 -17.03 14.14
CA GLU A 285 4.33 -17.65 15.46
C GLU A 285 4.43 -16.61 16.58
N LEU A 286 5.31 -15.63 16.45
CA LEU A 286 5.47 -14.51 17.36
C LEU A 286 4.17 -13.69 17.51
N MET A 287 3.44 -13.43 16.41
CA MET A 287 2.14 -12.74 16.48
C MET A 287 1.11 -13.52 17.31
N PHE A 288 1.07 -14.85 17.15
CA PHE A 288 0.19 -15.68 17.96
C PHE A 288 0.64 -15.75 19.42
N ALA A 289 1.95 -15.86 19.68
CA ALA A 289 2.51 -15.89 21.02
C ALA A 289 2.19 -14.60 21.80
N LEU A 290 2.22 -13.44 21.14
CA LEU A 290 1.79 -12.18 21.76
C LEU A 290 0.33 -12.18 22.20
N GLY A 291 -0.55 -12.93 21.53
CA GLY A 291 -1.96 -13.05 21.91
C GLY A 291 -2.22 -13.97 23.10
N GLY A 292 -1.26 -14.82 23.49
CA GLY A 292 -1.42 -15.79 24.57
C GLY A 292 -2.63 -16.72 24.36
N ALA A 293 -3.16 -17.26 25.47
CA ALA A 293 -4.34 -18.13 25.43
C ALA A 293 -5.65 -17.34 25.19
N ASP A 294 -5.73 -16.11 25.72
CA ASP A 294 -6.97 -15.36 25.86
C ASP A 294 -7.27 -14.40 24.70
N GLU A 295 -6.24 -13.88 24.02
CA GLU A 295 -6.38 -12.85 22.97
C GLU A 295 -5.63 -13.22 21.67
N LYS A 296 -5.69 -14.50 21.26
CA LYS A 296 -4.94 -15.08 20.12
C LYS A 296 -4.88 -14.25 18.83
N PHE A 297 -5.89 -13.44 18.56
CA PHE A 297 -5.98 -12.64 17.33
C PHE A 297 -5.73 -11.14 17.51
N ARG A 298 -5.58 -10.64 18.74
CA ARG A 298 -5.41 -9.19 19.02
C ARG A 298 -4.11 -8.62 18.45
N PHE A 299 -3.06 -9.44 18.40
CA PHE A 299 -1.72 -9.08 17.93
C PHE A 299 -1.40 -9.70 16.56
N VAL A 300 -2.43 -10.16 15.84
CA VAL A 300 -2.30 -10.62 14.46
C VAL A 300 -2.56 -9.44 13.52
N ASN A 301 -1.55 -9.08 12.73
CA ASN A 301 -1.63 -8.05 11.70
C ASN A 301 -1.19 -8.64 10.38
N THR A 302 -2.15 -8.91 9.50
CA THR A 302 -1.89 -9.64 8.26
C THR A 302 -2.17 -8.85 7.01
N ASP A 303 -2.81 -7.70 7.15
CA ASP A 303 -3.22 -6.86 6.03
C ASP A 303 -1.99 -6.38 5.26
N VAL A 304 -2.05 -6.50 3.92
CA VAL A 304 -1.02 -5.96 3.01
C VAL A 304 -1.69 -4.88 2.16
N LYS A 305 -1.71 -3.65 2.68
CA LYS A 305 -2.42 -2.52 2.08
C LYS A 305 -1.69 -1.21 2.31
N PHE A 306 -1.39 -0.52 1.23
CA PHE A 306 -0.61 0.71 1.28
C PHE A 306 -0.99 1.67 0.15
N SER A 307 -0.77 2.95 0.43
CA SER A 307 -0.85 4.03 -0.54
C SER A 307 0.54 4.29 -1.08
N TYR A 308 0.69 4.51 -2.38
CA TYR A 308 2.00 4.89 -2.93
C TYR A 308 1.92 6.02 -3.95
N ALA A 309 3.00 6.76 -4.13
CA ALA A 309 3.24 7.63 -5.27
C ALA A 309 4.60 7.27 -5.89
N VAL A 310 4.64 7.13 -7.21
CA VAL A 310 5.90 7.04 -7.96
C VAL A 310 6.08 8.35 -8.70
N LEU A 311 7.18 9.05 -8.41
CA LEU A 311 7.51 10.37 -8.92
C LEU A 311 8.75 10.28 -9.81
N ARG A 312 8.75 11.07 -10.88
CA ARG A 312 9.82 11.13 -11.88
C ARG A 312 10.07 12.58 -12.34
N THR A 313 11.26 12.83 -12.84
CA THR A 313 11.71 14.14 -13.36
C THR A 313 11.65 14.23 -14.89
N ASP A 314 11.56 13.10 -15.60
CA ASP A 314 11.60 13.02 -17.07
C ASP A 314 10.25 13.16 -17.78
N GLY A 315 9.16 13.41 -17.04
CA GLY A 315 7.83 13.51 -17.63
C GLY A 315 7.16 12.16 -17.96
N HIS A 316 7.84 11.03 -17.76
CA HIS A 316 7.30 9.72 -18.10
C HIS A 316 6.15 9.30 -17.15
N ARG A 317 5.12 8.70 -17.72
CA ARG A 317 3.89 8.30 -17.01
C ARG A 317 3.56 6.85 -17.30
N LYS A 318 3.03 6.13 -16.30
CA LYS A 318 2.56 4.76 -16.48
C LYS A 318 1.46 4.65 -17.53
N CYS A 319 0.59 5.66 -17.57
CA CYS A 319 -0.50 5.76 -18.52
C CYS A 319 -0.52 7.16 -19.14
N GLY A 320 -0.37 7.23 -20.47
CA GLY A 320 -0.48 8.45 -21.24
C GLY A 320 -1.90 8.77 -21.75
N TYR A 321 -2.88 7.92 -21.44
CA TYR A 321 -4.24 8.07 -21.97
C TYR A 321 -4.91 9.36 -21.45
N LYS A 322 -5.43 10.16 -22.38
CA LYS A 322 -6.30 11.31 -22.11
C LYS A 322 -7.68 11.00 -22.67
N VAL A 323 -8.73 11.36 -21.93
CA VAL A 323 -10.10 11.21 -22.43
C VAL A 323 -10.31 12.26 -23.53
N PRO A 324 -10.65 11.86 -24.76
CA PRO A 324 -10.90 12.81 -25.85
C PRO A 324 -12.02 13.81 -25.51
N ALA A 325 -11.94 15.02 -26.06
CA ALA A 325 -12.89 16.09 -25.75
C ALA A 325 -14.31 15.79 -26.27
N GLU A 326 -14.37 15.14 -27.42
CA GLU A 326 -15.56 14.67 -28.13
C GLU A 326 -16.14 13.37 -27.55
N ALA A 327 -15.41 12.69 -26.66
CA ALA A 327 -15.91 11.48 -26.02
C ALA A 327 -17.15 11.84 -25.17
N LYS A 328 -18.26 11.15 -25.44
CA LYS A 328 -19.52 11.28 -24.69
C LYS A 328 -19.41 10.65 -23.29
N ARG A 329 -18.50 11.20 -22.47
CA ARG A 329 -18.12 10.72 -21.13
C ARG A 329 -18.19 11.88 -20.15
N ALA A 330 -19.10 11.79 -19.19
CA ALA A 330 -19.30 12.82 -18.17
C ALA A 330 -18.04 13.02 -17.31
N ARG A 331 -17.84 14.26 -16.84
CA ARG A 331 -16.78 14.61 -15.88
C ARG A 331 -17.28 14.41 -14.46
N LEU A 332 -16.43 13.94 -13.56
CA LEU A 332 -16.83 13.77 -12.15
C LEU A 332 -17.12 15.11 -11.45
N SER A 333 -16.57 16.23 -11.94
CA SER A 333 -16.95 17.58 -11.48
C SER A 333 -18.42 17.95 -11.75
N GLN A 334 -19.10 17.26 -12.67
CA GLN A 334 -20.46 17.59 -13.11
C GLN A 334 -21.54 16.69 -12.50
N LEU A 335 -21.18 15.76 -11.61
CA LEU A 335 -22.11 14.76 -11.07
C LEU A 335 -23.36 15.36 -10.42
N LYS A 336 -23.26 16.54 -9.80
CA LYS A 336 -24.42 17.26 -9.25
C LYS A 336 -25.54 17.50 -10.28
N LYS A 337 -25.18 17.77 -11.55
CA LYS A 337 -26.14 18.00 -12.66
C LYS A 337 -26.77 16.70 -13.18
N HIS A 338 -26.17 15.58 -12.82
CA HIS A 338 -26.55 14.24 -13.25
C HIS A 338 -27.18 13.40 -12.15
N LEU A 339 -27.52 13.99 -11.00
CA LEU A 339 -28.24 13.29 -9.94
C LEU A 339 -29.46 12.57 -10.52
N GLU A 340 -29.59 11.31 -10.14
CA GLU A 340 -30.68 10.42 -10.55
C GLU A 340 -30.70 10.06 -12.04
N LYS A 341 -29.70 10.49 -12.81
CA LYS A 341 -29.54 10.16 -14.22
C LYS A 341 -28.49 9.07 -14.39
N ARG A 342 -28.59 8.37 -15.52
CA ARG A 342 -27.56 7.45 -15.97
C ARG A 342 -26.57 8.16 -16.89
N ILE A 343 -25.29 7.92 -16.65
CA ILE A 343 -24.20 8.53 -17.40
C ILE A 343 -23.16 7.49 -17.80
N HIS A 344 -22.30 7.87 -18.75
CA HIS A 344 -21.10 7.13 -19.12
C HIS A 344 -19.88 7.87 -18.60
N ILE A 345 -18.91 7.15 -18.04
CA ILE A 345 -17.69 7.74 -17.47
C ILE A 345 -16.44 7.00 -17.94
N THR A 346 -15.29 7.66 -17.81
CA THR A 346 -13.97 7.04 -17.96
C THR A 346 -13.10 7.54 -16.82
N VAL A 347 -12.63 6.62 -16.00
CA VAL A 347 -12.03 6.91 -14.69
C VAL A 347 -10.83 6.00 -14.43
N SER A 348 -9.92 6.45 -13.58
CA SER A 348 -8.90 5.61 -12.96
C SER A 348 -9.51 4.90 -11.76
N VAL A 349 -9.19 3.62 -11.57
CA VAL A 349 -9.53 2.83 -10.37
C VAL A 349 -8.50 3.14 -9.29
N MET A 350 -8.93 3.76 -8.20
CA MET A 350 -8.08 4.37 -7.18
C MET A 350 -8.11 3.62 -5.84
N SER A 351 -8.79 2.49 -5.73
CA SER A 351 -8.71 1.62 -4.56
C SER A 351 -8.84 0.15 -4.95
N ALA A 352 -8.47 -0.75 -4.05
CA ALA A 352 -9.00 -2.10 -4.06
C ALA A 352 -10.53 -2.09 -3.82
N ASP A 353 -11.17 -3.25 -3.95
CA ASP A 353 -12.57 -3.42 -3.52
C ASP A 353 -12.68 -3.22 -2.00
N ILE A 354 -13.37 -2.15 -1.59
CA ILE A 354 -13.68 -1.81 -0.19
C ILE A 354 -15.14 -2.13 0.17
N GLY A 355 -15.83 -2.87 -0.70
CA GLY A 355 -17.21 -3.26 -0.49
C GLY A 355 -17.34 -4.41 0.51
N ASP A 356 -18.59 -4.70 0.89
CA ASP A 356 -18.93 -5.77 1.82
C ASP A 356 -19.27 -7.07 1.08
N SER A 357 -19.91 -8.03 1.75
CA SER A 357 -20.34 -9.28 1.13
C SER A 357 -21.43 -9.10 0.05
N LYS A 358 -22.13 -7.96 0.04
CA LYS A 358 -23.27 -7.69 -0.85
C LYS A 358 -22.90 -6.76 -2.00
N ASN A 359 -21.82 -5.99 -1.88
CA ASN A 359 -21.46 -4.97 -2.85
C ASN A 359 -19.96 -5.02 -3.14
N TYR A 360 -19.58 -4.75 -4.38
CA TYR A 360 -18.24 -4.29 -4.71
C TYR A 360 -18.24 -2.76 -4.68
N LEU A 361 -17.19 -2.15 -4.13
CA LEU A 361 -17.08 -0.72 -3.99
C LEU A 361 -15.65 -0.27 -4.29
N PHE A 362 -15.49 0.65 -5.24
CA PHE A 362 -14.18 1.13 -5.67
C PHE A 362 -14.15 2.66 -5.69
N LEU A 363 -13.13 3.27 -5.08
CA LEU A 363 -12.83 4.68 -5.29
C LEU A 363 -12.39 4.89 -6.75
N VAL A 364 -12.94 5.89 -7.42
CA VAL A 364 -12.59 6.24 -8.80
C VAL A 364 -12.32 7.72 -8.98
N CYS A 365 -11.49 8.07 -9.97
CA CYS A 365 -11.12 9.45 -10.23
C CYS A 365 -10.84 9.71 -11.71
N ASP A 366 -11.33 10.83 -12.25
CA ASP A 366 -10.94 11.36 -13.57
C ASP A 366 -10.07 12.64 -13.46
N GLY A 367 -9.72 13.04 -12.24
CA GLY A 367 -8.98 14.25 -11.92
C GLY A 367 -9.82 15.52 -11.84
N THR A 368 -11.11 15.50 -12.17
CA THR A 368 -11.95 16.72 -12.19
C THR A 368 -12.76 16.94 -10.91
N GLY A 369 -13.03 15.88 -10.15
CA GLY A 369 -13.87 15.95 -8.96
C GLY A 369 -13.26 16.80 -7.83
N THR A 370 -14.12 17.24 -6.92
CA THR A 370 -13.74 17.85 -5.64
C THR A 370 -14.03 16.94 -4.45
N THR A 371 -14.83 15.88 -4.68
CA THR A 371 -15.43 15.05 -3.64
C THR A 371 -15.20 13.58 -4.00
N PRO A 372 -14.97 12.68 -3.02
CA PRO A 372 -14.83 11.25 -3.27
C PRO A 372 -15.98 10.71 -4.13
N THR A 373 -15.64 9.88 -5.10
CA THR A 373 -16.61 9.23 -5.98
C THR A 373 -16.33 7.74 -6.02
N TYR A 374 -17.36 6.94 -5.76
CA TYR A 374 -17.27 5.49 -5.71
C TYR A 374 -18.11 4.84 -6.79
N LEU A 375 -17.58 3.83 -7.47
CA LEU A 375 -18.37 2.87 -8.24
C LEU A 375 -18.87 1.78 -7.29
N ALA A 376 -20.18 1.56 -7.29
CA ALA A 376 -20.81 0.52 -6.49
C ALA A 376 -21.53 -0.49 -7.39
N LEU A 377 -21.13 -1.75 -7.32
CA LEU A 377 -21.78 -2.86 -8.04
C LEU A 377 -22.38 -3.82 -7.01
N PRO A 378 -23.70 -3.93 -6.90
CA PRO A 378 -24.32 -4.98 -6.10
C PRO A 378 -23.89 -6.36 -6.60
N ALA A 379 -23.49 -7.25 -5.70
CA ALA A 379 -22.93 -8.54 -6.05
C ALA A 379 -23.86 -9.35 -6.95
N PHE A 380 -25.18 -9.29 -6.70
CA PHE A 380 -26.24 -9.95 -7.48
C PHE A 380 -26.46 -9.41 -8.91
N HIS A 381 -25.81 -8.30 -9.26
CA HIS A 381 -25.76 -7.74 -10.61
C HIS A 381 -24.47 -8.09 -11.36
N ARG A 382 -23.53 -8.82 -10.75
CA ARG A 382 -22.30 -9.21 -11.42
C ARG A 382 -22.61 -10.06 -12.66
N THR A 383 -21.90 -9.75 -13.74
CA THR A 383 -21.90 -10.46 -15.02
C THR A 383 -20.48 -10.35 -15.61
N PRO A 384 -20.13 -11.12 -16.65
CA PRO A 384 -18.82 -11.03 -17.31
C PRO A 384 -18.47 -9.63 -17.85
N GLU A 385 -19.47 -8.82 -18.19
CA GLU A 385 -19.32 -7.44 -18.67
C GLU A 385 -18.71 -6.48 -17.63
N HIS A 386 -18.66 -6.90 -16.36
CA HIS A 386 -18.09 -6.13 -15.25
C HIS A 386 -16.62 -6.48 -14.94
N GLU A 387 -16.05 -7.49 -15.62
CA GLU A 387 -14.70 -8.02 -15.30
C GLU A 387 -13.60 -6.97 -15.41
N ALA A 388 -13.71 -5.99 -16.31
CA ALA A 388 -12.67 -4.97 -16.48
C ALA A 388 -12.53 -4.07 -15.24
N LEU A 389 -13.62 -3.74 -14.54
CA LEU A 389 -13.55 -3.04 -13.25
C LEU A 389 -13.05 -3.97 -12.15
N LEU A 390 -13.60 -5.19 -12.08
CA LEU A 390 -13.33 -6.14 -11.01
C LEU A 390 -11.88 -6.65 -10.97
N THR A 391 -11.20 -6.63 -12.11
CA THR A 391 -9.81 -7.06 -12.25
C THR A 391 -8.84 -5.89 -12.46
N ALA A 392 -9.32 -4.64 -12.44
CA ALA A 392 -8.48 -3.47 -12.63
C ALA A 392 -7.42 -3.36 -11.53
N SER A 393 -6.15 -3.24 -11.93
CA SER A 393 -5.09 -2.87 -11.00
C SER A 393 -5.25 -1.42 -10.52
N TYR A 394 -4.61 -1.11 -9.39
CA TYR A 394 -4.58 0.26 -8.88
C TYR A 394 -3.93 1.22 -9.88
N GLY A 395 -4.69 2.26 -10.27
CA GLY A 395 -4.32 3.21 -11.32
C GLY A 395 -4.73 2.78 -12.73
N SER A 396 -5.36 1.62 -12.94
CA SER A 396 -5.89 1.25 -14.27
C SER A 396 -7.04 2.18 -14.68
N VAL A 397 -7.17 2.44 -15.97
CA VAL A 397 -8.22 3.28 -16.56
C VAL A 397 -9.32 2.39 -17.11
N VAL A 398 -10.55 2.61 -16.64
CA VAL A 398 -11.73 1.85 -17.03
C VAL A 398 -12.81 2.80 -17.58
N ALA A 399 -13.39 2.44 -18.71
CA ALA A 399 -14.63 3.03 -19.19
C ALA A 399 -15.81 2.25 -18.58
N VAL A 400 -16.77 2.98 -18.02
CA VAL A 400 -17.99 2.40 -17.45
C VAL A 400 -19.21 3.04 -18.09
N ASP A 401 -20.07 2.21 -18.65
CA ASP A 401 -21.29 2.60 -19.31
C ASP A 401 -22.50 2.43 -18.39
N SER A 402 -23.44 3.37 -18.48
CA SER A 402 -24.72 3.33 -17.77
C SER A 402 -24.58 3.19 -16.24
N VAL A 403 -24.07 4.21 -15.56
CA VAL A 403 -24.06 4.29 -14.08
C VAL A 403 -25.05 5.32 -13.58
N LEU A 404 -25.84 4.96 -12.57
CA LEU A 404 -26.81 5.86 -11.93
C LEU A 404 -26.12 6.72 -10.87
N VAL A 405 -26.24 8.04 -10.98
CA VAL A 405 -25.60 8.97 -10.03
C VAL A 405 -26.46 9.15 -8.78
N ARG A 406 -25.88 8.87 -7.62
CA ARG A 406 -26.42 9.17 -6.30
C ARG A 406 -25.42 9.98 -5.49
N PHE A 407 -25.92 10.76 -4.54
CA PHE A 407 -25.10 11.44 -3.56
C PHE A 407 -25.41 10.92 -2.16
N ASN A 408 -24.39 10.45 -1.46
CA ASN A 408 -24.48 10.03 -0.07
C ASN A 408 -24.14 11.22 0.82
N LYS A 409 -25.16 11.81 1.45
CA LYS A 409 -25.01 12.96 2.34
C LYS A 409 -24.18 12.64 3.60
N GLN A 410 -24.32 11.43 4.15
CA GLN A 410 -23.61 11.03 5.38
C GLN A 410 -22.11 10.90 5.15
N GLN A 411 -21.72 10.34 4.01
CA GLN A 411 -20.32 10.14 3.63
C GLN A 411 -19.74 11.30 2.83
N ASN A 412 -20.55 12.33 2.54
CA ASN A 412 -20.22 13.43 1.63
C ASN A 412 -19.52 12.93 0.36
N ALA A 413 -20.14 12.00 -0.34
CA ALA A 413 -19.53 11.30 -1.48
C ALA A 413 -20.55 11.00 -2.58
N TYR A 414 -20.09 10.92 -3.82
CA TYR A 414 -20.91 10.42 -4.93
C TYR A 414 -20.80 8.90 -5.03
N ASN A 415 -21.93 8.24 -5.20
CA ASN A 415 -22.03 6.82 -5.50
C ASN A 415 -22.58 6.65 -6.91
N LEU A 416 -21.79 6.03 -7.78
CA LEU A 416 -22.14 5.68 -9.14
C LEU A 416 -22.58 4.21 -9.14
N LEU A 417 -23.89 4.00 -9.14
CA LEU A 417 -24.47 2.68 -9.00
C LEU A 417 -24.50 1.97 -10.35
N MET A 418 -23.88 0.79 -10.40
CA MET A 418 -23.89 -0.10 -11.54
C MET A 418 -25.07 -1.07 -11.46
N GLY A 419 -25.67 -1.38 -12.61
CA GLY A 419 -26.70 -2.39 -12.77
C GLY A 419 -26.25 -3.53 -13.68
N ARG A 420 -27.16 -4.45 -14.02
CA ARG A 420 -26.86 -5.52 -15.00
C ARG A 420 -26.63 -4.97 -16.41
N GLU A 421 -27.23 -3.82 -16.69
CA GLU A 421 -27.10 -3.06 -17.93
C GLU A 421 -25.82 -2.22 -18.01
N SER A 422 -25.01 -2.18 -16.95
CA SER A 422 -23.72 -1.51 -16.98
C SER A 422 -22.70 -2.35 -17.74
N PHE A 423 -21.77 -1.69 -18.43
CA PHE A 423 -20.69 -2.37 -19.16
C PHE A 423 -19.35 -1.74 -18.79
N THR A 424 -18.31 -2.56 -18.64
CA THR A 424 -16.97 -2.08 -18.31
C THR A 424 -15.95 -2.51 -19.36
N ARG A 425 -15.00 -1.62 -19.65
CA ARG A 425 -13.89 -1.89 -20.58
C ARG A 425 -12.60 -1.31 -20.06
N MET A 426 -11.55 -2.13 -20.05
CA MET A 426 -10.20 -1.68 -19.74
C MET A 426 -9.73 -0.77 -20.89
N ILE A 427 -9.29 0.43 -20.55
CA ILE A 427 -8.73 1.39 -21.50
C ILE A 427 -7.20 1.35 -21.44
N ALA A 428 -6.65 1.32 -20.23
CA ALA A 428 -5.22 1.24 -19.99
C ALA A 428 -4.93 0.60 -18.62
N GLY A 429 -3.77 -0.05 -18.52
CA GLY A 429 -3.33 -0.76 -17.33
C GLY A 429 -3.47 -2.28 -17.47
N THR A 430 -2.98 -2.99 -16.48
CA THR A 430 -2.97 -4.45 -16.46
C THR A 430 -4.09 -4.99 -15.56
N PRO A 431 -4.77 -6.07 -15.95
CA PRO A 431 -5.58 -6.84 -15.02
C PRO A 431 -4.68 -7.38 -13.89
N THR A 432 -5.20 -7.49 -12.68
CA THR A 432 -4.47 -8.09 -11.55
C THR A 432 -4.26 -9.60 -11.71
N GLY A 433 -4.87 -10.23 -12.73
CA GLY A 433 -4.89 -11.69 -12.93
C GLY A 433 -5.78 -12.42 -11.92
N ASN A 434 -6.07 -11.79 -10.78
CA ASN A 434 -7.01 -12.26 -9.78
C ASN A 434 -8.42 -11.91 -10.26
N LYS A 435 -9.18 -12.92 -10.70
CA LYS A 435 -10.63 -12.75 -10.84
C LYS A 435 -11.18 -12.39 -9.46
N ALA A 436 -11.87 -11.26 -9.36
CA ALA A 436 -12.55 -10.92 -8.13
C ALA A 436 -13.45 -12.11 -7.74
N PRO A 437 -13.46 -12.53 -6.48
CA PRO A 437 -14.25 -13.67 -6.06
C PRO A 437 -15.73 -13.39 -6.32
N ASP A 438 -16.50 -14.37 -6.81
CA ASP A 438 -17.95 -14.22 -6.92
C ASP A 438 -18.54 -14.23 -5.51
N LYS A 439 -18.75 -13.02 -4.96
CA LYS A 439 -19.34 -12.84 -3.63
C LYS A 439 -20.69 -13.54 -3.48
N ILE A 440 -21.50 -13.66 -4.53
CA ILE A 440 -22.77 -14.43 -4.45
C ILE A 440 -22.46 -15.92 -4.32
N ALA A 441 -21.57 -16.45 -5.15
CA ALA A 441 -21.19 -17.85 -5.10
C ALA A 441 -20.61 -18.20 -3.72
N LEU A 442 -19.75 -17.35 -3.16
CA LEU A 442 -19.22 -17.49 -1.81
C LEU A 442 -20.32 -17.46 -0.74
N LEU A 443 -21.31 -16.58 -0.86
CA LEU A 443 -22.46 -16.56 0.04
C LEU A 443 -23.30 -17.84 -0.10
N LYS A 444 -23.52 -18.35 -1.32
CA LYS A 444 -24.23 -19.61 -1.55
C LYS A 444 -23.44 -20.81 -1.03
N GLU A 445 -22.12 -20.82 -1.13
CA GLU A 445 -21.28 -21.89 -0.58
C GLU A 445 -21.31 -21.88 0.96
N LYS A 446 -21.24 -20.68 1.55
CA LYS A 446 -21.22 -20.48 3.01
C LYS A 446 -22.57 -20.68 3.68
N TYR A 447 -23.68 -20.31 3.02
CA TYR A 447 -25.04 -20.33 3.59
C TYR A 447 -26.03 -21.26 2.86
N GLY A 448 -25.64 -21.85 1.72
CA GLY A 448 -26.44 -22.81 0.96
C GLY A 448 -26.22 -24.27 1.40
N LYS A 449 -25.29 -24.54 2.32
CA LYS A 449 -25.39 -25.74 3.16
C LYS A 449 -26.60 -25.54 4.06
N LYS A 450 -27.62 -26.40 3.92
CA LYS A 450 -28.81 -26.38 4.80
C LYS A 450 -28.33 -26.23 6.26
N PRO A 451 -28.88 -25.28 7.04
CA PRO A 451 -28.61 -25.24 8.46
C PRO A 451 -28.85 -26.63 9.06
N SER A 452 -27.97 -27.07 9.97
CA SER A 452 -28.29 -28.22 10.81
C SER A 452 -29.71 -28.03 11.36
N PRO A 453 -30.58 -29.07 11.37
CA PRO A 453 -31.95 -28.97 11.87
C PRO A 453 -32.05 -28.38 13.29
N ASN A 454 -30.93 -28.32 14.02
CA ASN A 454 -30.83 -27.83 15.38
C ASN A 454 -30.46 -26.34 15.51
N TYR A 455 -30.25 -25.59 14.42
CA TYR A 455 -29.95 -24.15 14.51
C TYR A 455 -31.24 -23.32 14.68
N ARG A 456 -31.70 -23.17 15.92
CA ARG A 456 -32.67 -22.12 16.29
C ARG A 456 -31.91 -20.80 16.43
N GLY A 457 -31.98 -19.95 15.40
CA GLY A 457 -31.39 -18.61 15.43
C GLY A 457 -31.80 -17.82 16.67
N LYS A 458 -30.83 -17.11 17.28
CA LYS A 458 -31.08 -16.17 18.38
C LYS A 458 -32.17 -15.18 17.95
N LYS A 459 -33.35 -15.28 18.57
CA LYS A 459 -34.36 -14.21 18.56
C LYS A 459 -33.76 -13.03 19.32
N THR A 460 -33.32 -12.01 18.60
CA THR A 460 -33.05 -10.69 19.20
C THR A 460 -34.37 -10.16 19.77
N GLY A 461 -34.36 -9.83 21.06
CA GLY A 461 -35.53 -9.39 21.80
C GLY A 461 -36.16 -8.12 21.22
N LYS A 462 -37.50 -8.05 21.30
CA LYS A 462 -38.26 -6.82 21.09
C LYS A 462 -37.89 -5.78 22.16
N PRO A 463 -37.88 -4.48 21.83
CA PRO A 463 -37.82 -3.43 22.84
C PRO A 463 -39.13 -3.41 23.62
N ALA A 464 -39.04 -3.47 24.94
CA ALA A 464 -40.19 -3.23 25.81
C ALA A 464 -40.45 -1.73 25.87
N ASN A 465 -41.54 -1.30 25.21
CA ASN A 465 -42.28 -0.13 25.65
C ASN A 465 -42.79 -0.38 27.07
N LYS A 466 -42.64 0.60 27.97
CA LYS A 466 -43.76 1.19 28.74
C LYS A 466 -43.31 2.29 29.70
N ARG A 467 -43.99 3.42 29.52
CA ARG A 467 -44.46 4.44 30.48
C ARG A 467 -43.44 5.37 31.11
#